data_AF-A0A350T2W2-F1
#
_entry.id   AF-A0A350T2W2-F1
#
_cell.length_a   1.000
_cell.length_b   1.000
_cell.length_c   1.000
_cell.angle_alpha   90.00
_cell.angle_beta   90.00
_cell.angle_gamma   90.00
#
_symmetry.space_group_name_H-M   'P 1'
#
loop_
_entity.id
_entity.type
_entity.pdbx_description
1 polymer ?
#
loop_
_entity_poly.entity_id
_entity_poly.type
_entity_poly.pdbx_seq_one_letter_code
_entity_poly.pdbx_strand_id
1 'polypeptide(L)'
;VGDVYKRPVYISKPPMIPPTINMRTAEGPMRDLIERGIDWEAHPGIVTTAVFGGFAYADFDQVGAAMVVTATDPALGQRCADSLGRAAWEMREEFLKSIPTPEEALDQALAIISAGAERPVVLADVADNPGGGGSGDTTELLRVILARGVPGAAAAIFDPEAVQQAIEAGIGAERDFRIGGKVGPPEHGQPLEVRGRVTRLSDGFFVGHGPVVRGQTVASGPSACIEVNGFKLVVTSIRHAANDRGYFKMVGVVPEEEPLLVVKSRGHFRADFEPIAEQIIEVDAPGAANPNVLRYPFQRVRRPVWPLDPGVAWEE
;
A
#
# COMPACT_ATOMS: atom_id res chain seq x y z
N VAL A 1 -24.81 38.64 -9.97
CA VAL A 1 -24.24 37.46 -9.28
C VAL A 1 -25.17 36.32 -9.60
N GLY A 2 -24.81 35.44 -10.53
CA GLY A 2 -25.69 34.34 -10.92
C GLY A 2 -25.85 33.38 -9.75
N ASP A 3 -27.08 32.97 -9.46
CA ASP A 3 -27.35 31.92 -8.50
C ASP A 3 -26.57 30.67 -8.93
N VAL A 4 -25.55 30.31 -8.15
CA VAL A 4 -24.88 29.02 -8.29
C VAL A 4 -25.89 27.99 -7.82
N TYR A 5 -26.69 27.49 -8.76
CA TYR A 5 -27.68 26.44 -8.49
C TYR A 5 -26.93 25.22 -7.97
N LYS A 6 -26.96 24.98 -6.65
CA LYS A 6 -26.39 23.79 -6.05
C LYS A 6 -27.26 22.63 -6.49
N ARG A 7 -26.75 21.83 -7.42
CA ARG A 7 -27.40 20.58 -7.81
C ARG A 7 -27.52 19.69 -6.58
N PRO A 8 -28.70 19.11 -6.30
CA PRO A 8 -28.86 18.20 -5.18
C PRO A 8 -27.87 17.03 -5.23
N VAL A 9 -27.38 16.65 -4.05
CA VAL A 9 -26.47 15.51 -3.84
C VAL A 9 -27.18 14.48 -2.99
N TYR A 10 -27.15 13.23 -3.42
CA TYR A 10 -27.75 12.08 -2.77
C TYR A 10 -26.62 11.14 -2.36
N ILE A 11 -26.69 10.61 -1.14
CA ILE A 11 -25.61 9.80 -0.57
C ILE A 11 -26.20 8.53 0.01
N SER A 12 -25.68 7.38 -0.39
CA SER A 12 -25.91 6.10 0.27
C SER A 12 -24.65 5.65 0.98
N LYS A 13 -24.77 5.27 2.26
CA LYS A 13 -23.66 4.82 3.11
C LYS A 13 -23.97 3.45 3.70
N PRO A 14 -23.71 2.35 2.96
CA PRO A 14 -23.85 1.01 3.53
C PRO A 14 -22.95 0.87 4.78
N PRO A 15 -23.35 0.11 5.80
CA PRO A 15 -22.62 -0.02 7.06
C PRO A 15 -21.39 -0.93 6.88
N MET A 16 -20.43 -0.52 6.06
CA MET A 16 -19.22 -1.27 5.72
C MET A 16 -17.95 -0.41 5.73
N ILE A 17 -16.87 -1.01 6.21
CA ILE A 17 -15.49 -0.52 6.18
C ILE A 17 -14.66 -1.53 5.38
N PRO A 18 -14.77 -1.51 4.04
CA PRO A 18 -14.02 -2.44 3.20
C PRO A 18 -12.50 -2.28 3.39
N PRO A 19 -11.75 -3.38 3.52
CA PRO A 19 -10.29 -3.33 3.50
C PRO A 19 -9.77 -2.71 2.21
N THR A 20 -8.81 -1.79 2.34
CA THR A 20 -8.25 -1.06 1.20
C THR A 20 -7.31 -1.90 0.32
N ILE A 21 -7.18 -3.22 0.56
CA ILE A 21 -6.32 -4.11 -0.22
C ILE A 21 -6.92 -4.50 -1.57
N ASN A 22 -8.23 -4.69 -1.64
CA ASN A 22 -8.92 -5.06 -2.87
C ASN A 22 -9.77 -3.91 -3.44
N MET A 23 -9.27 -2.67 -3.31
CA MET A 23 -9.92 -1.44 -3.79
C MET A 23 -9.32 -0.88 -5.08
N ARG A 24 -8.58 -1.68 -5.84
CA ARG A 24 -8.05 -1.25 -7.14
C ARG A 24 -9.21 -1.01 -8.11
N THR A 25 -9.01 -0.13 -9.08
CA THR A 25 -10.00 0.18 -10.11
C THR A 25 -9.67 -0.45 -11.47
N ALA A 26 -8.55 -1.17 -11.57
CA ALA A 26 -8.21 -1.98 -12.74
C ALA A 26 -8.98 -3.32 -12.77
N GLU A 27 -9.37 -3.82 -11.60
CA GLU A 27 -10.01 -5.12 -11.38
C GLU A 27 -10.74 -5.12 -10.03
N GLY A 28 -11.62 -6.10 -9.81
CA GLY A 28 -12.25 -6.34 -8.51
C GLY A 28 -13.43 -5.41 -8.21
N PRO A 29 -13.94 -5.46 -6.96
CA PRO A 29 -15.26 -4.92 -6.64
C PRO A 29 -15.36 -3.40 -6.81
N MET A 30 -14.27 -2.66 -6.61
CA MET A 30 -14.27 -1.20 -6.85
C MET A 30 -14.43 -0.87 -8.33
N ARG A 31 -13.82 -1.64 -9.23
CA ARG A 31 -14.01 -1.45 -10.67
C ARG A 31 -15.47 -1.68 -11.03
N ASP A 32 -16.05 -2.78 -10.59
CA ASP A 32 -17.43 -3.14 -10.90
C ASP A 32 -18.44 -2.10 -10.37
N LEU A 33 -18.20 -1.52 -9.19
CA LEU A 33 -19.01 -0.42 -8.67
C LEU A 33 -18.88 0.86 -9.48
N ILE A 34 -17.67 1.20 -9.92
CA ILE A 34 -17.44 2.38 -10.75
C ILE A 34 -18.11 2.21 -12.12
N GLU A 35 -17.98 1.04 -12.75
CA GLU A 35 -18.66 0.73 -14.02
C GLU A 35 -20.19 0.84 -13.89
N ARG A 36 -20.78 0.30 -12.81
CA ARG A 36 -22.22 0.49 -12.51
C ARG A 36 -22.59 1.96 -12.34
N GLY A 37 -21.74 2.77 -11.72
CA GLY A 37 -21.93 4.21 -11.60
C GLY A 37 -21.94 4.91 -12.96
N ILE A 38 -21.00 4.55 -13.84
CA ILE A 38 -20.93 5.06 -15.22
C ILE A 38 -22.20 4.69 -16.01
N ASP A 39 -22.73 3.47 -15.84
CA ASP A 39 -24.00 3.07 -16.47
C ASP A 39 -25.18 3.92 -15.99
N TRP A 40 -25.20 4.31 -14.70
CA TRP A 40 -26.20 5.22 -14.16
C TRP A 40 -26.10 6.63 -14.77
N GLU A 41 -24.89 7.12 -15.06
CA GLU A 41 -24.67 8.44 -15.69
C GLU A 41 -25.26 8.55 -17.10
N ALA A 42 -25.58 7.43 -17.76
CA ALA A 42 -26.29 7.44 -19.04
C ALA A 42 -27.78 7.85 -18.93
N HIS A 43 -28.36 7.87 -17.73
CA HIS A 43 -29.76 8.23 -17.52
C HIS A 43 -29.95 9.76 -17.48
N PRO A 44 -30.83 10.34 -18.32
CA PRO A 44 -31.16 11.76 -18.24
C PRO A 44 -31.65 12.12 -16.84
N GLY A 45 -30.90 13.00 -16.16
CA GLY A 45 -31.19 13.43 -14.80
C GLY A 45 -30.13 13.01 -13.77
N ILE A 46 -29.27 12.04 -14.07
CA ILE A 46 -28.03 11.80 -13.33
C ILE A 46 -26.93 12.67 -13.94
N VAL A 47 -26.23 13.42 -13.10
CA VAL A 47 -25.14 14.32 -13.54
C VAL A 47 -23.80 13.65 -13.37
N THR A 48 -23.58 13.01 -12.23
CA THR A 48 -22.37 12.21 -11.96
C THR A 48 -22.58 11.30 -10.77
N THR A 49 -21.85 10.20 -10.75
CA THR A 49 -21.71 9.27 -9.63
C THR A 49 -20.25 9.23 -9.18
N ALA A 50 -20.03 9.10 -7.88
CA ALA A 50 -18.72 8.92 -7.29
C ALA A 50 -18.78 7.83 -6.22
N VAL A 51 -17.97 6.78 -6.42
CA VAL A 51 -17.86 5.64 -5.53
C VAL A 51 -16.65 5.83 -4.62
N PHE A 52 -16.88 5.91 -3.32
CA PHE A 52 -15.83 6.01 -2.31
C PHE A 52 -15.82 4.74 -1.46
N GLY A 53 -14.72 3.98 -1.48
CA GLY A 53 -14.50 2.85 -0.57
C GLY A 53 -14.23 3.27 0.89
N GLY A 54 -13.89 4.54 1.11
CA GLY A 54 -13.48 5.06 2.42
C GLY A 54 -12.02 4.77 2.76
N PHE A 55 -11.57 5.27 3.92
CA PHE A 55 -10.23 5.00 4.44
C PHE A 55 -10.35 4.14 5.69
N ALA A 56 -10.13 2.84 5.53
CA ALA A 56 -10.41 1.82 6.53
C ALA A 56 -9.63 1.98 7.85
N TYR A 57 -8.58 2.80 7.88
CA TYR A 57 -7.73 3.01 9.06
C TYR A 57 -8.13 4.22 9.90
N ALA A 58 -9.16 4.99 9.49
CA ALA A 58 -9.64 6.13 10.25
C ALA A 58 -10.68 5.73 11.30
N ASP A 59 -10.45 6.09 12.56
CA ASP A 59 -11.38 5.84 13.66
C ASP A 59 -12.30 7.07 13.91
N PHE A 60 -13.40 7.15 13.16
CA PHE A 60 -14.42 8.20 13.30
C PHE A 60 -15.80 7.73 12.85
N ASP A 61 -16.84 8.47 13.24
CA ASP A 61 -18.26 8.08 13.11
C ASP A 61 -18.75 7.96 11.66
N GLN A 62 -18.12 8.67 10.73
CA GLN A 62 -18.47 8.66 9.31
C GLN A 62 -17.55 7.79 8.45
N VAL A 63 -16.66 6.98 9.04
CA VAL A 63 -15.82 6.04 8.27
C VAL A 63 -16.67 5.06 7.46
N GLY A 64 -16.12 4.59 6.35
CA GLY A 64 -16.71 3.55 5.52
C GLY A 64 -17.02 3.99 4.10
N ALA A 65 -17.66 3.11 3.35
CA ALA A 65 -18.02 3.36 1.97
C ALA A 65 -19.12 4.42 1.83
N ALA A 66 -19.08 5.19 0.74
CA ALA A 66 -20.10 6.17 0.40
C ALA A 66 -20.30 6.23 -1.12
N MET A 67 -21.56 6.16 -1.55
CA MET A 67 -21.98 6.34 -2.94
C MET A 67 -22.58 7.72 -3.06
N VAL A 68 -21.92 8.62 -3.78
CA VAL A 68 -22.31 10.02 -3.91
C VAL A 68 -22.82 10.27 -5.31
N VAL A 69 -24.06 10.76 -5.43
CA VAL A 69 -24.72 10.99 -6.71
C VAL A 69 -25.16 12.45 -6.79
N THR A 70 -24.76 13.13 -7.85
CA THR A 70 -25.33 14.45 -8.19
C THR A 70 -26.38 14.24 -9.26
N ALA A 71 -27.59 14.77 -9.05
CA ALA A 71 -28.71 14.60 -9.97
C ALA A 71 -29.58 15.85 -10.07
N THR A 72 -30.21 16.05 -11.22
CA THR A 72 -31.24 17.09 -11.42
C THR A 72 -32.64 16.56 -11.13
N ASP A 73 -32.85 15.25 -11.21
CA ASP A 73 -34.08 14.57 -10.78
C ASP A 73 -33.87 13.99 -9.36
N PRO A 74 -34.63 14.44 -8.35
CA PRO A 74 -34.47 13.94 -6.99
C PRO A 74 -34.78 12.47 -6.78
N ALA A 75 -35.85 11.96 -7.40
CA ALA A 75 -36.24 10.58 -7.23
C ALA A 75 -35.24 9.65 -7.92
N LEU A 76 -34.71 10.05 -9.08
CA LEU A 76 -33.66 9.32 -9.77
C LEU A 76 -32.33 9.33 -9.01
N GLY A 77 -31.94 10.50 -8.46
CA GLY A 77 -30.71 10.65 -7.68
C GLY A 77 -30.66 9.74 -6.46
N GLN A 78 -31.75 9.69 -5.69
CA GLN A 78 -31.84 8.80 -4.52
C GLN A 78 -31.81 7.33 -4.93
N ARG A 79 -32.59 6.92 -5.94
CA ARG A 79 -32.60 5.54 -6.45
C ARG A 79 -31.23 5.08 -6.93
N CYS A 80 -30.49 5.95 -7.61
CA CYS A 80 -29.13 5.66 -8.07
C CYS A 80 -28.19 5.44 -6.88
N ALA A 81 -28.22 6.34 -5.89
CA ALA A 81 -27.38 6.22 -4.68
C ALA A 81 -27.67 4.91 -3.93
N ASP A 82 -28.94 4.57 -3.72
CA ASP A 82 -29.34 3.35 -3.02
C ASP A 82 -28.99 2.09 -3.80
N SER A 83 -29.17 2.09 -5.13
CA SER A 83 -28.77 0.98 -6.00
C SER A 83 -27.27 0.71 -5.93
N LEU A 84 -26.43 1.76 -5.97
CA LEU A 84 -24.98 1.61 -5.82
C LEU A 84 -24.61 1.18 -4.40
N GLY A 85 -25.28 1.71 -3.37
CA GLY A 85 -25.07 1.31 -1.98
C GLY A 85 -25.37 -0.17 -1.75
N ARG A 86 -26.43 -0.67 -2.38
CA ARG A 86 -26.84 -2.09 -2.35
C ARG A 86 -25.87 -2.99 -3.07
N ALA A 87 -25.44 -2.59 -4.26
CA ALA A 87 -24.40 -3.33 -4.97
C ALA A 87 -23.12 -3.43 -4.12
N ALA A 88 -22.67 -2.33 -3.51
CA ALA A 88 -21.48 -2.32 -2.65
C ALA A 88 -21.64 -3.22 -1.42
N TRP A 89 -22.81 -3.18 -0.79
CA TRP A 89 -23.13 -4.03 0.35
C TRP A 89 -23.16 -5.52 -0.01
N GLU A 90 -23.74 -5.88 -1.16
CA GLU A 90 -23.85 -7.27 -1.62
C GLU A 90 -22.48 -7.88 -1.93
N MET A 91 -21.60 -7.12 -2.57
CA MET A 91 -20.23 -7.58 -2.90
C MET A 91 -19.22 -7.36 -1.78
N ARG A 92 -19.64 -6.94 -0.57
CA ARG A 92 -18.72 -6.54 0.51
C ARG A 92 -17.64 -7.58 0.81
N GLU A 93 -17.97 -8.87 0.77
CA GLU A 93 -17.03 -9.96 1.06
C GLU A 93 -15.93 -10.09 0.01
N GLU A 94 -16.18 -9.64 -1.23
CA GLU A 94 -15.17 -9.61 -2.30
C GLU A 94 -14.06 -8.60 -2.04
N PHE A 95 -14.25 -7.64 -1.11
CA PHE A 95 -13.18 -6.74 -0.68
C PHE A 95 -12.15 -7.41 0.26
N LEU A 96 -12.47 -8.59 0.80
CA LEU A 96 -11.53 -9.38 1.58
C LEU A 96 -10.57 -10.09 0.63
N LYS A 97 -9.29 -10.13 1.01
CA LYS A 97 -8.26 -10.83 0.25
C LYS A 97 -7.40 -11.66 1.20
N SER A 98 -7.31 -12.96 0.94
CA SER A 98 -6.33 -13.82 1.60
C SER A 98 -4.98 -13.61 0.95
N ILE A 99 -3.98 -13.31 1.77
CA ILE A 99 -2.60 -13.07 1.34
C ILE A 99 -1.64 -13.87 2.24
N PRO A 100 -0.51 -14.36 1.70
CA PRO A 100 0.42 -15.19 2.46
C PRO A 100 1.11 -14.44 3.61
N THR A 101 1.45 -15.17 4.66
CA THR A 101 2.37 -14.73 5.72
C THR A 101 3.78 -14.42 5.15
N PRO A 102 4.66 -13.71 5.89
CA PRO A 102 6.03 -13.46 5.44
C PRO A 102 6.80 -14.71 5.02
N GLU A 103 6.67 -15.81 5.77
CA GLU A 103 7.31 -17.09 5.47
C GLU A 103 6.73 -17.73 4.20
N GLU A 104 5.40 -17.82 4.09
CA GLU A 104 4.74 -18.40 2.92
C GLU A 104 5.03 -17.59 1.65
N ALA A 105 5.05 -16.26 1.76
CA ALA A 105 5.36 -15.37 0.65
C ALA A 105 6.80 -15.55 0.18
N LEU A 106 7.73 -15.69 1.12
CA LEU A 106 9.13 -15.95 0.79
C LEU A 106 9.31 -17.33 0.15
N ASP A 107 8.67 -18.36 0.68
CA ASP A 107 8.73 -19.71 0.11
C ASP A 107 8.14 -19.73 -1.32
N GLN A 108 7.05 -19.01 -1.57
CA GLN A 108 6.50 -18.82 -2.93
C GLN A 108 7.48 -18.10 -3.86
N ALA A 109 8.07 -16.98 -3.41
CA ALA A 109 9.04 -16.24 -4.21
C ALA A 109 10.27 -17.07 -4.57
N LEU A 110 10.81 -17.81 -3.59
CA LEU A 110 11.97 -18.68 -3.80
C LEU A 110 11.65 -19.85 -4.73
N ALA A 111 10.43 -20.38 -4.70
CA ALA A 111 9.99 -21.43 -5.64
C ALA A 111 9.95 -20.91 -7.08
N ILE A 112 9.44 -19.69 -7.29
CA ILE A 112 9.41 -19.03 -8.61
C ILE A 112 10.84 -18.77 -9.11
N ILE A 113 11.71 -18.22 -8.26
CA ILE A 113 13.11 -17.94 -8.60
C ILE A 113 13.85 -19.24 -8.96
N SER A 114 13.68 -20.30 -8.16
CA SER A 114 14.33 -21.59 -8.38
C SER A 114 13.82 -22.32 -9.63
N ALA A 115 12.59 -22.01 -10.08
CA ALA A 115 12.03 -22.51 -11.33
C ALA A 115 12.58 -21.80 -12.59
N GLY A 116 13.48 -20.82 -12.43
CA GLY A 116 14.16 -20.16 -13.54
C GLY A 116 13.54 -18.81 -13.95
N ALA A 117 12.95 -18.08 -13.01
CA ALA A 117 12.45 -16.73 -13.28
C ALA A 117 13.56 -15.83 -13.86
N GLU A 118 13.28 -15.21 -15.01
CA GLU A 118 14.21 -14.28 -15.68
C GLU A 118 14.03 -12.83 -15.22
N ARG A 119 12.99 -12.57 -14.43
CA ARG A 119 12.60 -11.25 -13.93
C ARG A 119 12.46 -11.27 -12.40
N PRO A 120 12.60 -10.12 -11.72
CA PRO A 120 12.44 -10.01 -10.28
C PRO A 120 11.08 -10.50 -9.78
N VAL A 121 11.06 -11.24 -8.66
CA VAL A 121 9.84 -11.42 -7.87
C VAL A 121 9.73 -10.27 -6.88
N VAL A 122 8.55 -9.64 -6.77
CA VAL A 122 8.32 -8.52 -5.85
C VAL A 122 7.45 -8.96 -4.69
N LEU A 123 7.97 -8.85 -3.46
CA LEU A 123 7.20 -8.95 -2.23
C LEU A 123 6.72 -7.56 -1.81
N ALA A 124 5.41 -7.37 -1.80
CA ALA A 124 4.79 -6.13 -1.38
C ALA A 124 4.31 -6.26 0.07
N ASP A 125 5.00 -5.58 0.99
CA ASP A 125 4.55 -5.43 2.37
C ASP A 125 3.40 -4.40 2.40
N VAL A 126 2.18 -4.91 2.27
CA VAL A 126 0.99 -4.08 2.13
C VAL A 126 0.55 -3.46 3.45
N ALA A 127 1.00 -4.01 4.58
CA ALA A 127 0.67 -3.56 5.93
C ALA A 127 1.53 -2.36 6.37
N ASP A 128 2.64 -2.13 5.68
CA ASP A 128 3.54 -1.03 5.98
C ASP A 128 3.71 -0.04 4.82
N ASN A 129 2.63 0.16 4.06
CA ASN A 129 2.57 1.16 3.00
C ASN A 129 2.50 2.60 3.57
N PRO A 130 3.51 3.48 3.39
CA PRO A 130 3.47 4.85 3.90
C PRO A 130 2.28 5.68 3.41
N GLY A 131 1.88 5.50 2.14
CA GLY A 131 0.71 6.21 1.59
C GLY A 131 -0.62 5.77 2.21
N GLY A 132 -0.65 4.61 2.87
CA GLY A 132 -1.79 4.09 3.62
C GLY A 132 -1.69 4.33 5.13
N GLY A 133 -0.71 5.09 5.61
CA GLY A 133 -0.47 5.31 7.04
C GLY A 133 0.57 4.39 7.69
N GLY A 134 1.22 3.51 6.91
CA GLY A 134 2.36 2.71 7.37
C GLY A 134 3.55 3.58 7.78
N SER A 135 4.43 3.03 8.63
CA SER A 135 5.62 3.74 9.08
C SER A 135 6.78 3.62 8.10
N GLY A 136 6.74 2.64 7.20
CA GLY A 136 7.80 2.32 6.23
C GLY A 136 9.01 1.62 6.86
N ASP A 137 8.98 1.35 8.16
CA ASP A 137 10.11 0.84 8.94
C ASP A 137 9.86 -0.54 9.55
N THR A 138 8.76 -1.22 9.24
CA THR A 138 8.49 -2.57 9.77
C THR A 138 9.51 -3.58 9.24
N THR A 139 9.84 -4.55 10.07
CA THR A 139 11.04 -5.39 9.86
C THR A 139 10.73 -6.88 9.72
N GLU A 140 9.50 -7.33 9.95
CA GLU A 140 9.18 -8.77 10.00
C GLU A 140 9.57 -9.52 8.72
N LEU A 141 9.09 -9.04 7.57
CA LEU A 141 9.41 -9.63 6.28
C LEU A 141 10.93 -9.65 6.00
N LEU A 142 11.62 -8.56 6.35
CA LEU A 142 13.07 -8.46 6.15
C LEU A 142 13.83 -9.41 7.08
N ARG A 143 13.34 -9.62 8.31
CA ARG A 143 13.91 -10.58 9.26
C ARG A 143 13.82 -12.00 8.74
N VAL A 144 12.67 -12.38 8.19
CA VAL A 144 12.47 -13.71 7.59
C VAL A 144 13.42 -13.93 6.41
N ILE A 145 13.57 -12.93 5.53
CA ILE A 145 14.50 -12.98 4.39
C ILE A 145 15.96 -13.13 4.86
N LEU A 146 16.39 -12.28 5.81
CA LEU A 146 17.74 -12.32 6.37
C LEU A 146 18.04 -13.66 7.05
N ALA A 147 17.09 -14.21 7.82
CA ALA A 147 17.25 -15.48 8.52
C ALA A 147 17.38 -16.67 7.55
N ARG A 148 16.72 -16.61 6.38
CA ARG A 148 16.86 -17.62 5.32
C ARG A 148 18.14 -17.47 4.49
N GLY A 149 18.83 -16.33 4.56
CA GLY A 149 20.07 -16.09 3.83
C GLY A 149 19.88 -16.08 2.30
N VAL A 150 18.80 -15.47 1.83
CA VAL A 150 18.45 -15.45 0.39
C VAL A 150 19.54 -14.76 -0.43
N PRO A 151 20.11 -15.42 -1.45
CA PRO A 151 21.13 -14.83 -2.30
C PRO A 151 20.49 -13.81 -3.25
N GLY A 152 20.90 -12.55 -3.16
CA GLY A 152 20.46 -11.49 -4.06
C GLY A 152 19.01 -11.05 -3.78
N ALA A 153 18.88 -9.99 -3.00
CA ALA A 153 17.61 -9.31 -2.80
C ALA A 153 17.85 -7.83 -2.49
N ALA A 154 16.86 -6.98 -2.76
CA ALA A 154 16.88 -5.60 -2.33
C ALA A 154 15.56 -5.18 -1.69
N ALA A 155 15.63 -4.38 -0.63
CA ALA A 155 14.45 -3.97 0.12
C ALA A 155 14.45 -2.48 0.47
N ALA A 156 13.31 -1.83 0.31
CA ALA A 156 13.10 -0.47 0.79
C ALA A 156 12.77 -0.47 2.29
N ILE A 157 13.38 0.46 3.05
CA ILE A 157 13.08 0.68 4.46
C ILE A 157 13.33 2.15 4.87
N PHE A 158 12.49 2.68 5.74
CA PHE A 158 12.63 4.01 6.33
C PHE A 158 13.40 3.92 7.65
N ASP A 159 14.55 4.61 7.75
CA ASP A 159 15.31 4.73 9.00
C ASP A 159 16.32 5.90 8.92
N PRO A 160 15.93 7.13 9.34
CA PRO A 160 16.81 8.29 9.27
C PRO A 160 18.05 8.17 10.15
N GLU A 161 17.99 7.41 11.25
CA GLU A 161 19.14 7.21 12.14
C GLU A 161 20.18 6.28 11.49
N ALA A 162 19.74 5.18 10.88
CA ALA A 162 20.65 4.28 10.16
C ALA A 162 21.29 4.97 8.94
N VAL A 163 20.55 5.85 8.25
CA VAL A 163 21.14 6.71 7.20
C VAL A 163 22.25 7.59 7.77
N GLN A 164 22.00 8.28 8.88
CA GLN A 164 23.00 9.16 9.49
C GLN A 164 24.26 8.38 9.90
N GLN A 165 24.09 7.20 10.51
CA GLN A 165 25.21 6.31 10.83
C GLN A 165 25.99 5.89 9.59
N ALA A 166 25.30 5.58 8.48
CA ALA A 166 25.95 5.21 7.22
C ALA A 166 26.74 6.38 6.60
N ILE A 167 26.22 7.61 6.69
CA ILE A 167 26.90 8.83 6.23
C ILE A 167 28.18 9.07 7.04
N GLU A 168 28.11 8.96 8.36
CA GLU A 168 29.26 9.14 9.25
C GLU A 168 30.33 8.06 9.05
N ALA A 169 29.92 6.82 8.78
CA ALA A 169 30.83 5.73 8.51
C ALA A 169 31.52 5.86 7.14
N GLY A 170 30.80 6.36 6.14
CA GLY A 170 31.26 6.51 4.76
C GLY A 170 31.17 5.24 3.93
N ILE A 171 31.24 5.40 2.60
CA ILE A 171 31.18 4.29 1.64
C ILE A 171 32.35 3.32 1.86
N GLY A 172 32.06 2.02 1.84
CA GLY A 172 33.01 0.93 2.04
C GLY A 172 33.16 0.49 3.50
N ALA A 173 32.70 1.30 4.45
CA ALA A 173 32.76 0.96 5.87
C ALA A 173 31.79 -0.18 6.21
N GLU A 174 32.23 -1.06 7.10
CA GLU A 174 31.41 -2.11 7.69
C GLU A 174 31.16 -1.78 9.17
N ARG A 175 29.90 -1.81 9.58
CA ARG A 175 29.44 -1.42 10.93
C ARG A 175 28.27 -2.28 11.36
N ASP A 176 28.03 -2.30 12.66
CA ASP A 176 26.80 -2.84 13.23
C ASP A 176 25.72 -1.76 13.16
N PHE A 177 24.56 -2.11 12.61
CA PHE A 177 23.40 -1.24 12.46
C PHE A 177 22.19 -1.82 13.18
N ARG A 178 21.31 -0.92 13.63
CA ARG A 178 19.95 -1.24 14.07
C ARG A 178 18.98 -0.61 13.09
N ILE A 179 18.37 -1.40 12.21
CA ILE A 179 17.60 -0.90 11.07
C ILE A 179 16.10 -1.17 11.24
N GLY A 180 15.28 -0.13 11.10
CA GLY A 180 13.82 -0.17 11.20
C GLY A 180 13.30 -0.50 12.59
N GLY A 181 11.98 -0.65 12.73
CA GLY A 181 11.30 -1.04 13.96
C GLY A 181 11.39 -0.01 15.09
N LYS A 182 11.46 1.28 14.74
CA LYS A 182 11.68 2.41 15.66
C LYS A 182 10.47 3.33 15.80
N VAL A 183 9.55 3.32 14.82
CA VAL A 183 8.40 4.23 14.79
C VAL A 183 7.18 3.61 15.45
N GLY A 184 6.85 2.40 15.04
CA GLY A 184 5.68 1.67 15.51
C GLY A 184 5.90 0.96 16.84
N PRO A 185 4.83 0.36 17.40
CA PRO A 185 4.96 -0.49 18.56
C PRO A 185 5.72 -1.80 18.20
N PRO A 186 6.30 -2.51 19.18
CA PRO A 186 7.16 -3.67 18.92
C PRO A 186 6.51 -4.81 18.12
N GLU A 187 5.19 -4.96 18.18
CA GLU A 187 4.42 -5.91 17.39
C GLU A 187 4.45 -5.64 15.88
N HIS A 188 4.84 -4.43 15.46
CA HIS A 188 5.09 -4.11 14.04
C HIS A 188 6.50 -4.55 13.58
N GLY A 189 7.31 -5.08 14.50
CA GLY A 189 8.64 -5.61 14.25
C GLY A 189 9.72 -4.85 15.02
N GLN A 190 10.61 -5.60 15.67
CA GLN A 190 11.79 -5.05 16.36
C GLN A 190 12.89 -4.68 15.37
N PRO A 191 13.78 -3.73 15.70
CA PRO A 191 14.92 -3.37 14.87
C PRO A 191 15.76 -4.57 14.44
N LEU A 192 16.21 -4.57 13.19
CA LEU A 192 17.14 -5.56 12.67
C LEU A 192 18.55 -5.23 13.15
N GLU A 193 19.14 -6.11 13.96
CA GLU A 193 20.55 -6.02 14.35
C GLU A 193 21.40 -6.73 13.29
N VAL A 194 22.11 -5.94 12.48
CA VAL A 194 22.88 -6.46 11.34
C VAL A 194 24.26 -5.85 11.28
N ARG A 195 25.25 -6.64 10.87
CA ARG A 195 26.55 -6.14 10.45
C ARG A 195 26.53 -5.94 8.94
N GLY A 196 26.59 -4.69 8.51
CA GLY A 196 26.41 -4.32 7.11
C GLY A 196 27.50 -3.41 6.57
N ARG A 197 27.69 -3.43 5.26
CA ARG A 197 28.60 -2.56 4.53
C ARG A 197 27.84 -1.43 3.83
N VAL A 198 28.29 -0.20 4.01
CA VAL A 198 27.76 0.94 3.25
C VAL A 198 28.30 0.87 1.83
N THR A 199 27.45 0.58 0.84
CA THR A 199 27.88 0.46 -0.57
C THR A 199 27.62 1.73 -1.36
N ARG A 200 26.65 2.54 -0.94
CA ARG A 200 26.30 3.80 -1.59
C ARG A 200 25.68 4.79 -0.62
N LEU A 201 25.91 6.08 -0.86
CA LEU A 201 25.21 7.20 -0.25
C LEU A 201 24.57 8.04 -1.35
N SER A 202 23.43 8.65 -1.05
CA SER A 202 22.68 9.54 -1.93
C SER A 202 22.12 10.71 -1.13
N ASP A 203 21.97 11.86 -1.77
CA ASP A 203 21.23 13.01 -1.22
C ASP A 203 19.71 12.81 -1.22
N GLY A 204 19.23 11.74 -1.86
CA GLY A 204 17.82 11.35 -1.88
C GLY A 204 17.01 11.89 -3.04
N PHE A 205 17.64 12.60 -3.98
CA PHE A 205 16.94 13.16 -5.13
C PHE A 205 17.00 12.23 -6.33
N PHE A 206 15.86 12.04 -6.99
CA PHE A 206 15.79 11.42 -8.31
C PHE A 206 14.63 12.00 -9.12
N VAL A 207 14.74 11.91 -10.44
CA VAL A 207 13.63 12.24 -11.35
C VAL A 207 12.81 10.98 -11.57
N GLY A 208 11.51 11.05 -11.30
CA GLY A 208 10.59 9.94 -11.52
C GLY A 208 10.40 9.63 -13.01
N HIS A 209 10.38 8.35 -13.36
CA HIS A 209 10.16 7.86 -14.71
C HIS A 209 8.85 7.05 -14.83
N GLY A 210 8.48 6.39 -13.74
CA GLY A 210 7.27 5.63 -13.56
C GLY A 210 6.01 6.50 -13.58
N PRO A 211 4.84 5.94 -13.91
CA PRO A 211 3.64 6.73 -14.19
C PRO A 211 3.16 7.64 -13.05
N VAL A 212 3.39 7.26 -11.78
CA VAL A 212 2.88 7.99 -10.61
C VAL A 212 3.60 9.33 -10.38
N VAL A 213 4.91 9.38 -10.63
CA VAL A 213 5.77 10.54 -10.35
C VAL A 213 6.53 11.01 -11.59
N ARG A 214 6.04 10.67 -12.79
CA ARG A 214 6.74 10.92 -14.06
C ARG A 214 7.11 12.40 -14.21
N GLY A 215 8.40 12.65 -14.43
CA GLY A 215 8.95 13.99 -14.64
C GLY A 215 9.03 14.84 -13.37
N GLN A 216 8.58 14.34 -12.22
CA GLN A 216 8.69 15.03 -10.94
C GLN A 216 10.03 14.71 -10.29
N THR A 217 10.62 15.70 -9.64
CA THR A 217 11.73 15.47 -8.72
C THR A 217 11.17 14.93 -7.41
N VAL A 218 11.55 13.69 -7.07
CA VAL A 218 11.20 13.06 -5.80
C VAL A 218 12.35 13.30 -4.81
N ALA A 219 11.99 13.59 -3.56
CA ALA A 219 12.92 13.81 -2.47
C ALA A 219 12.68 12.76 -1.36
N SER A 220 13.53 11.74 -1.31
CA SER A 220 13.53 10.71 -0.26
C SER A 220 14.45 11.05 0.93
N GLY A 221 15.07 12.24 0.89
CA GLY A 221 16.09 12.68 1.85
C GLY A 221 17.38 11.87 1.76
N PRO A 222 18.43 12.24 2.51
CA PRO A 222 19.66 11.46 2.58
C PRO A 222 19.36 9.96 2.71
N SER A 223 20.05 9.16 1.92
CA SER A 223 19.74 7.75 1.74
C SER A 223 21.01 6.93 1.59
N ALA A 224 20.95 5.66 1.97
CA ALA A 224 22.08 4.75 1.93
C ALA A 224 21.66 3.38 1.38
N CYS A 225 22.60 2.71 0.70
CA CYS A 225 22.51 1.26 0.51
C CYS A 225 23.43 0.59 1.55
N ILE A 226 22.84 -0.25 2.39
CA ILE A 226 23.55 -1.06 3.39
C ILE A 226 23.42 -2.52 2.96
N GLU A 227 24.54 -3.14 2.59
CA GLU A 227 24.59 -4.54 2.17
C GLU A 227 24.90 -5.47 3.35
N VAL A 228 24.09 -6.52 3.51
CA VAL A 228 24.24 -7.55 4.54
C VAL A 228 24.21 -8.91 3.85
N ASN A 229 25.37 -9.58 3.72
CA ASN A 229 25.49 -10.89 3.08
C ASN A 229 24.84 -10.95 1.68
N GLY A 230 25.00 -9.90 0.87
CA GLY A 230 24.38 -9.78 -0.45
C GLY A 230 22.93 -9.28 -0.47
N PHE A 231 22.29 -9.10 0.69
CA PHE A 231 21.00 -8.42 0.80
C PHE A 231 21.19 -6.91 0.87
N LYS A 232 20.56 -6.17 -0.05
CA LYS A 232 20.72 -4.71 -0.20
C LYS A 232 19.54 -3.98 0.47
N LEU A 233 19.80 -3.37 1.61
CA LEU A 233 18.83 -2.51 2.29
C LEU A 233 18.95 -1.08 1.74
N VAL A 234 17.92 -0.63 1.03
CA VAL A 234 17.75 0.75 0.57
C VAL A 234 17.08 1.54 1.68
N VAL A 235 17.90 2.25 2.45
CA VAL A 235 17.49 2.97 3.65
C VAL A 235 17.31 4.45 3.35
N THR A 236 16.17 5.03 3.70
CA THR A 236 15.84 6.45 3.46
C THR A 236 15.52 7.21 4.74
N SER A 237 15.73 8.53 4.71
CA SER A 237 15.48 9.43 5.86
C SER A 237 14.20 10.24 5.77
N ILE A 238 13.51 10.24 4.63
CA ILE A 238 12.13 10.72 4.50
C ILE A 238 11.23 9.53 4.21
N ARG A 239 10.19 9.38 5.02
CA ARG A 239 9.21 8.31 4.91
C ARG A 239 8.40 8.48 3.62
N HIS A 240 8.66 7.61 2.65
CA HIS A 240 7.95 7.60 1.37
C HIS A 240 7.88 6.16 0.82
N ALA A 241 6.83 5.84 0.08
CA ALA A 241 6.71 4.55 -0.60
C ALA A 241 7.64 4.50 -1.84
N ALA A 242 8.18 3.33 -2.15
CA ALA A 242 8.92 3.10 -3.39
C ALA A 242 7.95 3.02 -4.60
N ASN A 243 7.35 4.15 -4.97
CA ASN A 243 6.39 4.24 -6.09
C ASN A 243 7.07 4.29 -7.48
N ASP A 244 8.39 4.33 -7.51
CA ASP A 244 9.23 4.42 -8.70
C ASP A 244 10.57 3.72 -8.42
N ARG A 245 11.11 3.00 -9.40
CA ARG A 245 12.39 2.28 -9.32
C ARG A 245 13.59 3.21 -9.08
N GLY A 246 13.45 4.50 -9.41
CA GLY A 246 14.40 5.56 -9.04
C GLY A 246 14.73 5.57 -7.55
N TYR A 247 13.79 5.14 -6.70
CA TYR A 247 14.00 4.95 -5.26
C TYR A 247 15.14 3.97 -4.94
N PHE A 248 15.29 2.91 -5.74
CA PHE A 248 16.39 1.96 -5.60
C PHE A 248 17.65 2.43 -6.36
N LYS A 249 17.45 2.96 -7.58
CA LYS A 249 18.53 3.40 -8.47
C LYS A 249 19.34 4.56 -7.89
N MET A 250 18.74 5.43 -7.08
CA MET A 250 19.44 6.55 -6.44
C MET A 250 20.58 6.08 -5.53
N VAL A 251 20.47 4.88 -4.94
CA VAL A 251 21.52 4.24 -4.14
C VAL A 251 22.23 3.10 -4.88
N GLY A 252 22.16 3.09 -6.22
CA GLY A 252 22.93 2.18 -7.07
C GLY A 252 22.38 0.76 -7.15
N VAL A 253 21.17 0.50 -6.62
CA VAL A 253 20.48 -0.78 -6.82
C VAL A 253 19.71 -0.72 -8.14
N VAL A 254 19.90 -1.70 -9.01
CA VAL A 254 19.19 -1.81 -10.29
C VAL A 254 18.07 -2.84 -10.10
N PRO A 255 16.80 -2.42 -9.90
CA PRO A 255 15.74 -3.36 -9.54
C PRO A 255 15.56 -4.51 -10.53
N GLU A 256 15.82 -4.26 -11.81
CA GLU A 256 15.73 -5.25 -12.88
C GLU A 256 16.73 -6.41 -12.75
N GLU A 257 17.82 -6.22 -12.00
CA GLU A 257 18.90 -7.19 -11.82
C GLU A 257 18.78 -7.97 -10.49
N GLU A 258 17.84 -7.61 -9.61
CA GLU A 258 17.65 -8.29 -8.33
C GLU A 258 16.66 -9.45 -8.47
N PRO A 259 17.00 -10.68 -8.04
CA PRO A 259 16.06 -11.81 -8.06
C PRO A 259 14.80 -11.55 -7.24
N LEU A 260 14.95 -10.83 -6.13
CA LEU A 260 13.89 -10.52 -5.18
C LEU A 260 13.90 -9.04 -4.80
N LEU A 261 12.75 -8.39 -4.90
CA LEU A 261 12.53 -7.02 -4.46
C LEU A 261 11.51 -6.98 -3.34
N VAL A 262 11.74 -6.16 -2.32
CA VAL A 262 10.78 -5.90 -1.25
C VAL A 262 10.42 -4.43 -1.24
N VAL A 263 9.11 -4.14 -1.34
CA VAL A 263 8.59 -2.78 -1.32
C VAL A 263 7.58 -2.60 -0.18
N LYS A 264 7.64 -1.44 0.46
CA LYS A 264 6.68 -0.98 1.46
C LYS A 264 5.55 -0.22 0.78
N SER A 265 4.66 -0.94 0.10
CA SER A 265 3.60 -0.36 -0.72
C SER A 265 2.50 -1.37 -1.04
N ARG A 266 1.42 -0.90 -1.64
CA ARG A 266 0.24 -1.71 -1.97
C ARG A 266 -0.25 -1.55 -3.40
N GLY A 267 -0.53 -0.30 -3.80
CA GLY A 267 -1.13 0.01 -5.10
C GLY A 267 -0.17 0.73 -6.02
N HIS A 268 0.28 1.92 -5.62
CA HIS A 268 0.96 2.86 -6.52
C HIS A 268 2.28 2.34 -7.11
N PHE A 269 3.06 1.53 -6.38
CA PHE A 269 4.30 0.95 -6.91
C PHE A 269 4.09 0.08 -8.15
N ARG A 270 2.93 -0.56 -8.27
CA ARG A 270 2.61 -1.47 -9.37
C ARG A 270 2.80 -0.81 -10.73
N ALA A 271 2.50 0.48 -10.85
CA ALA A 271 2.62 1.21 -12.11
C ALA A 271 4.03 1.23 -12.70
N ASP A 272 5.09 1.15 -11.88
CA ASP A 272 6.48 1.11 -12.35
C ASP A 272 7.17 -0.24 -12.15
N PHE A 273 6.67 -1.07 -11.22
CA PHE A 273 7.27 -2.38 -10.91
C PHE A 273 6.58 -3.56 -11.61
N GLU A 274 5.26 -3.54 -11.88
CA GLU A 274 4.57 -4.63 -12.62
C GLU A 274 5.22 -4.93 -13.98
N PRO A 275 5.65 -3.93 -14.79
CA PRO A 275 6.28 -4.21 -16.09
C PRO A 275 7.59 -5.02 -16.01
N ILE A 276 8.30 -4.95 -14.88
CA ILE A 276 9.56 -5.67 -14.68
C ILE A 276 9.40 -6.91 -13.81
N ALA A 277 8.27 -7.08 -13.10
CA ALA A 277 8.10 -8.17 -12.15
C ALA A 277 7.72 -9.47 -12.87
N GLU A 278 8.36 -10.57 -12.49
CA GLU A 278 7.88 -11.91 -12.82
C GLU A 278 6.53 -12.17 -12.14
N GLN A 279 6.49 -11.87 -10.84
CA GLN A 279 5.28 -11.95 -10.04
C GLN A 279 5.33 -10.92 -8.91
N ILE A 280 4.16 -10.43 -8.51
CA ILE A 280 3.98 -9.61 -7.32
C ILE A 280 3.19 -10.42 -6.30
N ILE A 281 3.76 -10.60 -5.12
CA ILE A 281 3.14 -11.30 -4.00
C ILE A 281 2.89 -10.27 -2.90
N GLU A 282 1.63 -10.06 -2.53
CA GLU A 282 1.25 -9.21 -1.40
C GLU A 282 1.40 -10.01 -0.10
N VAL A 283 1.99 -9.40 0.93
CA VAL A 283 2.41 -10.10 2.15
C VAL A 283 1.66 -9.59 3.38
N ASP A 284 1.09 -10.48 4.20
CA ASP A 284 0.48 -10.15 5.50
C ASP A 284 1.54 -10.02 6.60
N ALA A 285 2.42 -9.03 6.47
CA ALA A 285 3.30 -8.64 7.56
C ALA A 285 2.54 -7.80 8.61
N PRO A 286 3.05 -7.70 9.86
CA PRO A 286 2.55 -6.74 10.84
C PRO A 286 2.76 -5.29 10.37
N GLY A 287 1.83 -4.39 10.69
CA GLY A 287 1.97 -2.97 10.36
C GLY A 287 0.70 -2.14 10.55
N ALA A 288 0.85 -0.81 10.57
CA ALA A 288 -0.24 0.14 10.85
C ALA A 288 -1.28 0.25 9.73
N ALA A 289 -0.95 -0.20 8.53
CA ALA A 289 -1.85 -0.26 7.38
C ALA A 289 -2.22 -1.72 7.03
N ASN A 290 -2.21 -2.64 7.99
CA ASN A 290 -2.63 -4.02 7.77
C ASN A 290 -4.04 -4.15 7.14
N PRO A 291 -4.24 -5.07 6.16
CA PRO A 291 -5.52 -5.27 5.50
C PRO A 291 -6.59 -5.88 6.41
N ASN A 292 -6.20 -6.61 7.45
CA ASN A 292 -7.14 -7.15 8.42
C ASN A 292 -7.55 -6.06 9.43
N VAL A 293 -8.65 -5.37 9.12
CA VAL A 293 -9.16 -4.27 9.94
C VAL A 293 -9.64 -4.71 11.33
N LEU A 294 -9.84 -6.01 11.56
CA LEU A 294 -10.19 -6.54 12.88
C LEU A 294 -9.04 -6.41 13.90
N ARG A 295 -7.81 -6.17 13.43
CA ARG A 295 -6.62 -5.99 14.30
C ARG A 295 -6.61 -4.62 14.99
N TYR A 296 -7.43 -3.66 14.57
CA TYR A 296 -7.43 -2.31 15.13
C TYR A 296 -8.43 -2.12 16.27
N PRO A 297 -8.06 -1.38 17.33
CA PRO A 297 -8.93 -1.10 18.47
C PRO A 297 -9.87 0.09 18.19
N PHE A 298 -10.75 -0.01 17.19
CA PHE A 298 -11.70 1.06 16.84
C PHE A 298 -12.62 1.46 18.02
N GLN A 299 -12.72 2.75 18.31
CA GLN A 299 -13.53 3.29 19.41
C GLN A 299 -14.65 4.23 18.94
N ARG A 300 -14.48 4.90 17.79
CA ARG A 300 -15.32 6.02 17.34
C ARG A 300 -16.13 5.69 16.08
N VAL A 301 -15.92 4.52 15.48
CA VAL A 301 -16.70 4.04 14.34
C VAL A 301 -18.18 3.84 14.70
N ARG A 302 -19.08 4.20 13.78
CA ARG A 302 -20.52 3.94 13.94
C ARG A 302 -20.78 2.45 13.79
N ARG A 303 -21.25 1.80 14.87
CA ARG A 303 -21.62 0.39 14.91
C ARG A 303 -23.15 0.20 14.91
N PRO A 304 -23.69 -0.91 14.40
CA PRO A 304 -22.97 -2.05 13.81
C PRO A 304 -22.38 -1.73 12.42
N VAL A 305 -21.20 -2.27 12.12
CA VAL A 305 -20.51 -2.08 10.83
C VAL A 305 -19.72 -3.32 10.42
N TRP A 306 -19.84 -3.73 9.17
CA TRP A 306 -19.02 -4.80 8.59
C TRP A 306 -17.60 -4.28 8.29
N PRO A 307 -16.52 -5.05 8.48
CA PRO A 307 -16.49 -6.40 9.03
C PRO A 307 -16.33 -6.45 10.58
N LEU A 308 -16.31 -5.30 11.26
CA LEU A 308 -15.99 -5.21 12.69
C LEU A 308 -17.02 -5.89 13.59
N ASP A 309 -18.28 -5.85 13.19
CA ASP A 309 -19.38 -6.48 13.91
C ASP A 309 -19.90 -7.69 13.08
N PRO A 310 -20.08 -8.88 13.68
CA PRO A 310 -20.66 -10.02 12.98
C PRO A 310 -22.18 -9.89 12.88
N GLY A 311 -22.76 -10.40 11.78
CA GLY A 311 -24.22 -10.45 11.60
C GLY A 311 -24.89 -9.11 11.30
N VAL A 312 -24.13 -8.08 10.92
CA VAL A 312 -24.70 -6.80 10.47
C VAL A 312 -25.60 -7.04 9.27
N ALA A 313 -26.84 -6.57 9.37
CA ALA A 313 -27.76 -6.44 8.25
C ALA A 313 -27.83 -4.96 7.83
N TRP A 314 -28.08 -4.71 6.55
CA TRP A 314 -28.38 -3.38 6.06
C TRP A 314 -29.87 -3.30 5.69
N GLU A 315 -30.66 -2.88 6.67
CA GLU A 315 -32.08 -2.54 6.51
C GLU A 315 -32.16 -1.05 6.12
N GLU A 316 -32.83 -0.76 5.00
CA GLU A 316 -33.08 0.61 4.50
C GLU A 316 -34.29 1.24 5.20
#